data_AF-A0A2E7VSD3-F1
#
_entry.id   AF-A0A2E7VSD3-F1
#
_cell.length_a   1.000
_cell.length_b   1.000
_cell.length_c   1.000
_cell.angle_alpha   90.00
_cell.angle_beta   90.00
_cell.angle_gamma   90.00
#
_symmetry.space_group_name_H-M   'P 1'
#
loop_
_entity.id
_entity.type
_entity.pdbx_description
1 polymer ?
#
loop_
_entity_poly.entity_id
_entity_poly.type
_entity_poly.pdbx_seq_one_letter_code
_entity_poly.pdbx_strand_id
1 'polypeptide(L)'
;MKNLFITAIVLVATSNISAQNIKGRVFEILKDNSKAPIVGANVFWEGTTIGTITDQNGYYSIIGPDTLQEAVLNVSYVGYTLHSKEILNNEY
;
A
#
# COMPACT_ATOMS: atom_id res chain seq x y z
N MET A 1 23.06 43.20 33.82
CA MET A 1 23.70 41.97 33.29
C MET A 1 22.58 41.10 32.74
N LYS A 2 22.62 40.79 31.43
CA LYS A 2 21.52 40.17 30.67
C LYS A 2 21.82 38.69 30.46
N ASN A 3 21.14 37.81 31.18
CA ASN A 3 21.16 36.37 30.88
C ASN A 3 19.78 35.79 31.18
N LEU A 4 18.91 35.82 30.17
CA LEU A 4 17.60 35.16 30.18
C LEU A 4 17.79 33.79 29.53
N PHE A 5 17.97 32.73 30.32
CA PHE A 5 18.02 31.37 29.80
C PHE A 5 16.59 30.82 29.75
N ILE A 6 15.95 30.97 28.59
CA ILE A 6 14.63 30.40 28.31
C ILE A 6 14.82 28.89 28.10
N THR A 7 14.73 28.12 29.18
CA THR A 7 14.65 26.64 29.13
C THR A 7 13.23 26.18 28.79
N ALA A 8 12.63 26.79 27.77
CA ALA A 8 11.28 26.50 27.33
C ALA A 8 11.23 26.62 25.81
N ILE A 9 11.54 25.51 25.13
CA ILE A 9 11.13 25.10 23.77
C ILE A 9 12.05 23.94 23.39
N VAL A 10 11.88 22.79 24.04
CA VAL A 10 12.10 21.51 23.37
C VAL A 10 10.71 21.12 22.90
N LEU A 11 10.32 21.70 21.77
CA LEU A 11 9.11 21.29 21.06
C LEU A 11 9.46 19.93 20.45
N VAL A 12 9.16 18.85 21.17
CA VAL A 12 9.15 17.51 20.61
C VAL A 12 8.03 17.51 19.58
N ALA A 13 8.38 17.81 18.33
CA ALA A 13 7.51 17.61 17.20
C ALA A 13 7.30 16.10 17.09
N THR A 14 6.24 15.57 17.72
CA THR A 14 5.77 14.22 17.47
C THR A 14 5.20 14.21 16.06
N SER A 15 6.04 13.90 15.08
CA SER A 15 5.60 13.66 13.72
C SER A 15 4.61 12.50 13.73
N ASN A 16 3.39 12.76 13.28
CA ASN A 16 2.37 11.74 13.08
C ASN A 16 2.90 10.73 12.06
N ILE A 17 3.27 9.54 12.51
CA ILE A 17 3.54 8.40 11.63
C ILE A 17 2.17 7.95 11.11
N SER A 18 1.77 8.45 9.94
CA SER A 18 0.57 7.96 9.25
C SER A 18 0.92 6.63 8.60
N ALA A 19 0.31 5.53 9.05
CA ALA A 19 0.28 4.30 8.29
C ALA A 19 -0.41 4.58 6.94
N GLN A 20 0.35 4.55 5.85
CA GLN A 20 -0.19 4.86 4.53
C GLN A 20 -0.98 3.64 4.03
N ASN A 21 -2.27 3.86 3.78
CA ASN A 21 -3.11 2.88 3.13
C ASN A 21 -2.90 2.98 1.61
N ILE A 22 -2.33 1.92 1.04
CA ILE A 22 -2.14 1.77 -0.40
C ILE A 22 -3.45 1.27 -0.99
N LYS A 23 -3.92 1.94 -2.04
CA LYS A 23 -5.16 1.60 -2.73
C LYS A 23 -4.87 1.23 -4.17
N GLY A 24 -5.62 0.27 -4.69
CA GLY A 24 -5.51 -0.14 -6.08
C GLY A 24 -6.75 -0.84 -6.58
N ARG A 25 -6.70 -1.33 -7.81
CA ARG A 25 -7.78 -2.07 -8.45
C ARG A 25 -7.24 -3.25 -9.24
N VAL A 26 -7.87 -4.41 -9.11
CA VAL A 26 -7.56 -5.62 -9.87
C VAL A 26 -8.67 -5.86 -10.89
N PHE A 27 -8.28 -6.05 -12.14
CA PHE A 27 -9.19 -6.29 -13.25
C PHE A 27 -8.54 -7.18 -14.31
N GLU A 28 -9.38 -7.89 -15.06
CA GLU A 28 -9.00 -8.58 -16.29
C GLU A 28 -9.16 -7.63 -17.48
N ILE A 29 -8.24 -7.73 -18.45
CA ILE A 29 -8.38 -7.06 -19.75
C ILE A 29 -8.98 -8.08 -20.73
N LEU A 30 -10.21 -7.80 -21.18
CA LEU A 30 -10.94 -8.65 -22.11
C LEU A 30 -10.45 -8.44 -23.56
N LYS A 31 -10.88 -9.33 -24.47
CA LYS A 31 -10.45 -9.31 -25.88
C LYS A 31 -10.78 -8.00 -26.62
N ASP A 32 -11.79 -7.28 -26.15
CA ASP A 32 -12.22 -5.99 -26.68
C ASP A 32 -11.54 -4.79 -25.98
N ASN A 33 -10.53 -5.03 -25.15
CA ASN A 33 -9.86 -4.07 -24.27
C ASN A 33 -10.74 -3.49 -23.15
N SER A 34 -11.96 -3.99 -22.95
CA SER A 34 -12.74 -3.63 -21.78
C SER A 34 -12.13 -4.24 -20.51
N LYS A 35 -12.43 -3.64 -19.36
CA LYS A 35 -11.89 -4.04 -18.05
C LYS A 35 -12.98 -4.63 -17.18
N ALA A 36 -12.87 -5.91 -16.85
CA ALA A 36 -13.78 -6.59 -15.95
C ALA A 36 -13.17 -6.67 -14.54
N PRO A 37 -13.87 -6.24 -13.47
CA PRO A 37 -13.33 -6.31 -12.12
C PRO A 37 -13.13 -7.75 -11.68
N ILE A 38 -12.02 -8.03 -10.98
CA ILE A 38 -11.82 -9.32 -10.31
C ILE A 38 -12.18 -9.14 -8.84
N VAL A 39 -13.30 -9.73 -8.44
CA VAL A 39 -13.83 -9.69 -7.07
C VAL A 39 -13.19 -10.80 -6.23
N GLY A 40 -12.77 -10.50 -5.00
CA GLY A 40 -12.14 -11.48 -4.13
C GLY A 40 -10.72 -11.91 -4.53
N ALA A 41 -10.03 -11.11 -5.35
CA ALA A 41 -8.59 -11.28 -5.57
C ALA A 41 -7.84 -11.02 -4.27
N ASN A 42 -6.93 -11.92 -3.91
CA ASN A 42 -6.03 -11.71 -2.78
C ASN A 42 -4.97 -10.69 -3.17
N VAL A 43 -4.71 -9.73 -2.28
CA VAL A 43 -3.66 -8.73 -2.43
C VAL A 43 -2.85 -8.76 -1.14
N PHE A 44 -1.55 -9.04 -1.21
CA PHE A 44 -0.74 -9.29 -0.01
C PHE A 44 0.72 -8.93 -0.20
N TRP A 45 1.39 -8.60 0.90
CA TRP A 45 2.84 -8.35 0.89
C TRP A 45 3.60 -9.65 1.06
N GLU A 46 4.55 -9.93 0.16
CA GLU A 46 5.38 -11.13 0.20
C GLU A 46 6.16 -11.23 1.50
N GLY A 47 6.20 -12.44 2.07
CA GLY A 47 6.90 -12.69 3.33
C GLY A 47 6.21 -12.13 4.58
N THR A 48 5.02 -11.55 4.46
CA THR A 48 4.24 -11.02 5.60
C THR A 48 2.88 -11.71 5.73
N THR A 49 2.18 -11.45 6.84
CA THR A 49 0.77 -11.83 7.02
C THR A 49 -0.20 -10.70 6.65
N ILE A 50 0.31 -9.58 6.10
CA ILE A 50 -0.50 -8.41 5.75
C ILE A 50 -1.08 -8.63 4.36
N GLY A 51 -2.41 -8.69 4.31
CA GLY A 51 -3.17 -8.89 3.07
C GLY A 51 -4.58 -8.32 3.16
N THR A 52 -5.22 -8.22 2.01
CA THR A 52 -6.61 -7.78 1.83
C THR A 52 -7.21 -8.49 0.63
N ILE A 53 -8.51 -8.29 0.40
CA ILE A 53 -9.22 -8.79 -0.78
C ILE A 53 -9.88 -7.66 -1.55
N THR A 54 -10.06 -7.85 -2.85
CA THR A 54 -10.80 -6.88 -3.66
C THR A 54 -12.29 -6.93 -3.43
N ASP A 55 -12.93 -5.76 -3.48
CA ASP A 55 -14.38 -5.59 -3.38
C ASP A 55 -15.11 -5.93 -4.70
N GLN A 56 -16.43 -5.67 -4.72
CA GLN A 56 -17.33 -5.95 -5.86
C GLN A 56 -16.94 -5.20 -7.15
N ASN A 57 -16.18 -4.11 -7.03
CA ASN A 57 -15.71 -3.29 -8.13
C ASN A 57 -14.22 -3.55 -8.46
N GLY A 58 -13.60 -4.51 -7.77
CA GLY A 58 -12.20 -4.89 -7.90
C GLY A 58 -11.23 -4.00 -7.12
N TYR A 59 -11.71 -3.08 -6.29
CA TYR A 59 -10.85 -2.18 -5.51
C TYR A 59 -10.35 -2.84 -4.23
N TYR A 60 -9.13 -2.48 -3.80
CA TYR A 60 -8.58 -2.88 -2.52
C TYR A 60 -7.93 -1.71 -1.78
N SER A 61 -7.82 -1.85 -0.46
CA SER A 61 -7.00 -1.00 0.41
C SER A 61 -6.19 -1.90 1.33
N ILE A 62 -4.87 -1.70 1.36
CA ILE A 62 -3.94 -2.48 2.16
C ILE A 62 -2.98 -1.55 2.89
N ILE A 63 -2.66 -1.89 4.14
CA ILE A 63 -1.65 -1.17 4.93
C ILE A 63 -0.27 -1.60 4.42
N GLY A 64 0.65 -0.65 4.20
CA GLY A 64 2.04 -0.97 3.88
C GLY A 64 2.77 -1.65 5.06
N PRO A 65 3.76 -2.52 4.82
CA PRO A 65 4.52 -3.15 5.89
C PRO A 65 5.41 -2.13 6.60
N ASP A 66 5.68 -2.35 7.89
CA ASP A 66 6.49 -1.46 8.73
C ASP A 66 7.93 -1.28 8.23
N THR A 67 8.45 -2.26 7.48
CA THR A 67 9.76 -2.23 6.82
C THR A 67 9.58 -2.29 5.30
N LEU A 68 9.81 -1.15 4.63
CA LEU A 68 9.60 -1.01 3.19
C LEU A 68 10.83 -1.37 2.33
N GLN A 69 11.94 -1.81 2.94
CA GLN A 69 13.09 -2.26 2.15
C GLN A 69 12.68 -3.52 1.37
N GLU A 70 12.41 -3.33 0.08
CA GLU A 70 12.05 -4.37 -0.89
C GLU A 70 10.67 -5.02 -0.69
N ALA A 71 9.70 -4.28 -0.15
CA ALA A 71 8.33 -4.76 0.00
C ALA A 71 7.69 -5.08 -1.36
N VAL A 72 7.41 -6.35 -1.59
CA VAL A 72 6.73 -6.84 -2.80
C VAL A 72 5.23 -6.97 -2.54
N LEU A 73 4.41 -6.26 -3.33
CA LEU A 73 2.97 -6.47 -3.38
C LEU A 73 2.62 -7.53 -4.44
N ASN A 74 1.94 -8.58 -4.02
CA ASN A 74 1.47 -9.66 -4.88
C ASN A 74 -0.05 -9.67 -4.97
N VAL A 75 -0.56 -10.11 -6.12
CA VAL A 75 -1.99 -10.32 -6.38
C VAL A 75 -2.20 -11.74 -6.86
N SER A 76 -3.16 -12.46 -6.28
CA SER A 76 -3.50 -13.83 -6.69
C SER A 76 -5.00 -14.08 -6.75
N TYR A 77 -5.42 -14.83 -7.77
CA TYR A 77 -6.79 -15.30 -7.94
C TYR A 77 -6.78 -16.62 -8.71
N VAL A 78 -7.65 -17.56 -8.32
CA VAL A 78 -7.66 -18.92 -8.89
C VAL A 78 -7.94 -18.85 -10.40
N GLY A 79 -7.09 -19.49 -11.20
CA GLY A 79 -7.21 -19.53 -12.65
C GLY A 79 -6.57 -18.36 -13.40
N TYR A 80 -5.92 -17.42 -12.69
CA TYR A 80 -5.27 -16.27 -13.30
C TYR A 80 -3.75 -16.31 -13.09
N THR A 81 -3.02 -15.83 -14.09
CA THR A 81 -1.59 -15.53 -14.00
C THR A 81 -1.42 -14.02 -14.02
N LEU A 82 -0.75 -13.47 -13.01
CA LEU A 82 -0.51 -12.03 -12.94
C LEU A 82 0.39 -11.56 -14.10
N HIS A 83 -0.08 -10.59 -14.88
CA HIS A 83 0.61 -10.14 -16.09
C HIS A 83 1.55 -8.94 -15.87
N SER A 84 1.43 -8.23 -14.74
CA SER A 84 2.34 -7.14 -14.39
C SER A 84 2.43 -6.94 -12.88
N LYS A 85 3.62 -6.55 -12.43
CA LYS A 85 3.95 -6.12 -11.08
C LYS A 85 4.65 -4.77 -11.21
N GLU A 86 3.90 -3.68 -11.15
CA GLU A 86 4.52 -2.35 -11.02
C GLU A 86 4.99 -2.19 -9.58
N ILE A 87 6.29 -2.38 -9.37
CA ILE A 87 6.98 -1.88 -8.18
C ILE A 87 7.24 -0.40 -8.45
N LEU A 88 6.39 0.48 -7.92
CA LEU A 88 6.70 1.91 -7.88
C LEU A 88 7.94 2.07 -6.99
N ASN A 89 9.04 2.48 -7.60
CA ASN A 89 10.28 2.82 -6.91
C ASN A 89 10.00 3.90 -5.85
N ASN A 90 9.88 3.47 -4.60
CA ASN A 90 10.33 4.12 -3.37
C ASN A 90 10.02 5.62 -3.11
N GLU A 91 9.05 6.22 -3.79
CA GLU A 91 8.60 7.59 -3.53
C GLU A 91 7.08 7.57 -3.33
N TYR A 92 6.68 8.08 -2.16
CA TYR A 92 5.31 8.16 -1.66
C TYR A 92 4.38 9.00 -2.54
#